data_AF-A0A4R6QJM9-F1
#
_entry.id   AF-A0A4R6QJM9-F1
#
_cell.length_a   1.000
_cell.length_b   1.000
_cell.length_c   1.000
_cell.angle_alpha   90.00
_cell.angle_beta   90.00
_cell.angle_gamma   90.00
#
_symmetry.space_group_name_H-M   'P 1'
#
loop_
_entity.id
_entity.type
_entity.pdbx_description
1 polymer ?
#
loop_
_entity_poly.entity_id
_entity_poly.type
_entity_poly.pdbx_seq_one_letter_code
_entity_poly.pdbx_strand_id
1 'polypeptide(L)'
;MVLYRRNRLPGASYFFTVTLADRQASTLTDHVALLGDSMRTVQQQLPFTTDAIVVLPEHLHCVWTLPESDSDYPTRWKAIKAGFTQGLRLAGVALAERPDGGFKLWQRRY
;
A
#
# COMPACT_ATOMS: atom_id res chain seq x y z
N MET A 1 8.00 23.60 4.52
CA MET A 1 7.39 22.82 3.42
C MET A 1 8.41 21.79 2.96
N VAL A 2 8.16 20.49 3.17
CA VAL A 2 9.09 19.44 2.69
C VAL A 2 8.91 19.30 1.18
N LEU A 3 9.99 19.45 0.41
CA LEU A 3 10.01 19.21 -1.03
C LEU A 3 9.92 17.70 -1.28
N TYR A 4 8.70 17.16 -1.28
CA TYR A 4 8.47 15.77 -1.67
C TYR A 4 8.89 15.56 -3.12
N ARG A 5 9.95 14.79 -3.34
CA ARG A 5 10.44 14.41 -4.66
C ARG A 5 10.10 12.95 -4.89
N ARG A 6 9.42 12.67 -6.01
CA ARG A 6 9.29 11.29 -6.51
C ARG A 6 10.54 10.97 -7.29
N ASN A 7 11.44 10.20 -6.68
CA ASN A 7 12.59 9.67 -7.41
C ASN A 7 12.10 8.51 -8.30
N ARG A 8 12.46 8.50 -9.58
CA ARG A 8 12.12 7.42 -10.51
C ARG A 8 13.43 6.88 -11.07
N LEU A 9 14.12 6.12 -10.23
CA LEU A 9 15.38 5.47 -10.57
C LEU A 9 15.11 3.98 -10.81
N PRO A 10 15.22 3.49 -12.05
CA PRO A 10 15.07 2.06 -12.34
C PRO A 10 16.04 1.22 -11.49
N GLY A 11 15.60 0.05 -11.02
CA GLY A 11 16.43 -0.83 -10.19
C GLY A 11 16.66 -0.41 -8.74
N ALA A 12 16.16 0.76 -8.33
CA ALA A 12 16.47 1.30 -7.00
C ALA A 12 15.67 0.63 -5.87
N SER A 13 16.21 0.76 -4.66
CA SER A 13 15.51 0.46 -3.42
C SER A 13 14.80 1.72 -2.89
N TYR A 14 13.55 1.55 -2.46
CA TYR A 14 12.68 2.63 -2.02
C TYR A 14 12.11 2.32 -0.64
N PHE A 15 12.20 3.29 0.28
CA PHE A 15 11.47 3.26 1.54
C PHE A 15 10.09 3.91 1.38
N PHE A 16 9.05 3.23 1.84
CA PHE A 16 7.68 3.73 1.83
C PHE A 16 7.10 3.78 3.22
N THR A 17 6.30 4.81 3.48
CA THR A 17 5.40 4.86 4.63
C THR A 17 3.97 4.91 4.10
N VAL A 18 3.21 3.85 4.28
CA VAL A 18 1.81 3.80 3.82
C VAL A 18 0.89 3.82 5.02
N THR A 19 -0.07 4.74 5.03
CA THR A 19 -0.94 4.98 6.17
C THR A 19 -2.41 4.95 5.79
N LEU A 20 -3.23 4.39 6.69
CA LEU A 20 -4.67 4.61 6.75
C LEU A 20 -5.02 6.10 6.97
N ALA A 21 -6.23 6.48 6.58
CA ALA A 21 -6.74 7.83 6.79
C ALA A 21 -7.11 8.07 8.26
N ASP A 22 -7.60 7.04 8.95
CA ASP A 22 -7.82 7.06 10.39
C ASP A 22 -6.56 6.58 11.11
N ARG A 23 -6.00 7.44 11.95
CA ARG A 23 -4.77 7.19 12.71
C ARG A 23 -5.00 6.42 14.02
N GLN A 24 -6.25 6.14 14.38
CA GLN A 24 -6.61 5.35 15.55
C GLN A 24 -7.08 3.94 15.18
N ALA A 25 -7.14 3.61 13.88
CA ALA A 25 -7.59 2.31 13.40
C ALA A 25 -6.53 1.22 13.58
N SER A 26 -6.97 -0.03 13.73
CA SER A 26 -6.10 -1.22 13.75
C SER A 26 -6.24 -2.11 12.52
N THR A 27 -6.91 -1.60 11.49
CA THR A 27 -7.34 -2.39 10.31
C THR A 27 -6.18 -3.11 9.61
N LEU A 28 -4.96 -2.56 9.60
CA LEU A 28 -3.83 -3.23 8.95
C LEU A 28 -3.38 -4.48 9.72
N THR A 29 -3.31 -4.41 11.04
CA THR A 29 -2.93 -5.57 11.87
C THR A 29 -4.08 -6.57 11.99
N ASP A 30 -5.31 -6.09 12.13
CA ASP A 30 -6.51 -6.94 12.22
C ASP A 30 -6.73 -7.77 10.96
N HIS A 31 -6.29 -7.25 9.81
CA HIS A 31 -6.45 -7.89 8.50
C HIS A 31 -5.10 -8.08 7.77
N VAL A 32 -4.02 -8.34 8.50
CA VAL A 32 -2.67 -8.48 7.94
C VAL A 32 -2.58 -9.56 6.85
N ALA A 33 -3.38 -10.62 6.96
CA ALA A 33 -3.47 -11.67 5.95
C ALA A 33 -3.94 -11.11 4.59
N LEU A 34 -5.01 -10.31 4.58
CA LEU A 34 -5.53 -9.67 3.36
C LEU A 34 -4.52 -8.69 2.75
N LEU A 35 -3.76 -7.98 3.59
CA LEU A 35 -2.68 -7.11 3.13
C LEU A 35 -1.58 -7.93 2.43
N GLY A 36 -1.15 -9.02 3.07
CA GLY A 36 -0.17 -9.95 2.52
C GLY A 36 -0.61 -10.59 1.21
N ASP A 37 -1.87 -11.01 1.10
CA ASP A 37 -2.45 -11.57 -0.14
C ASP A 37 -2.49 -10.54 -1.26
N SER A 38 -2.87 -9.30 -0.93
CA SER A 38 -2.88 -8.18 -1.89
C SER A 38 -1.46 -7.88 -2.39
N MET A 39 -0.47 -7.87 -1.51
CA MET A 39 0.94 -7.69 -1.88
C MET A 39 1.44 -8.81 -2.78
N ARG A 40 1.22 -10.09 -2.41
CA ARG A 40 1.63 -11.26 -3.20
C ARG A 40 0.98 -11.27 -4.59
N THR A 41 -0.31 -10.97 -4.66
CA THR A 41 -1.05 -10.91 -5.94
C THR A 41 -0.45 -9.86 -6.87
N VAL A 42 -0.13 -8.68 -6.35
CA VAL A 42 0.49 -7.62 -7.16
C VAL A 42 1.93 -7.97 -7.52
N GLN A 43 2.69 -8.58 -6.60
CA GLN A 43 4.07 -9.01 -6.86
C GLN A 43 4.15 -10.03 -8.01
N GLN A 44 3.13 -10.89 -8.18
CA GLN A 44 3.05 -11.82 -9.31
C GLN A 44 2.82 -11.13 -10.67
N GLN A 45 2.12 -10.00 -10.68
CA GLN A 45 1.77 -9.26 -11.91
C GLN A 45 2.78 -8.16 -12.25
N LEU A 46 3.33 -7.52 -11.22
CA LEU A 46 4.25 -6.38 -11.29
C LEU A 46 5.41 -6.65 -10.33
N PRO A 47 6.44 -7.41 -10.73
CA PRO A 47 7.48 -7.90 -9.83
C PRO A 47 8.20 -6.80 -9.04
N PHE A 48 8.47 -7.06 -7.76
CA PHE A 48 9.34 -6.26 -6.90
C PHE A 48 9.86 -7.17 -5.79
N THR A 49 11.00 -6.82 -5.19
CA THR A 49 11.51 -7.50 -3.99
C THR A 49 11.07 -6.73 -2.77
N THR A 50 10.56 -7.42 -1.74
CA THR A 50 10.33 -6.81 -0.43
C THR A 50 11.53 -7.11 0.46
N ASP A 51 12.42 -6.13 0.62
CA ASP A 51 13.64 -6.28 1.42
C ASP A 51 13.32 -6.25 2.92
N ALA A 52 12.35 -5.42 3.30
CA ALA A 52 11.84 -5.34 4.67
C ALA A 52 10.40 -4.82 4.69
N ILE A 53 9.60 -5.27 5.66
CA ILE A 53 8.28 -4.71 5.94
C ILE A 53 7.96 -4.83 7.43
N VAL A 54 7.39 -3.77 8.00
CA VAL A 54 6.81 -3.73 9.34
C VAL A 54 5.39 -3.19 9.22
N VAL A 55 4.43 -3.94 9.74
CA VAL A 55 3.00 -3.56 9.74
C VAL A 55 2.62 -3.15 11.16
N LEU A 56 2.14 -1.91 11.30
CA LEU A 56 1.59 -1.32 12.51
C LEU A 56 0.07 -1.19 12.33
N PRO A 57 -0.72 -0.91 13.39
CA PRO A 57 -2.19 -0.95 13.33
C PRO A 57 -2.80 -0.10 12.19
N GLU A 58 -2.25 1.08 11.95
CA GLU A 58 -2.74 2.11 11.06
C GLU A 58 -1.76 2.51 9.95
N HIS A 59 -0.51 2.04 10.02
CA HIS A 59 0.48 2.30 8.99
C HIS A 59 1.47 1.15 8.81
N LEU A 60 2.23 1.18 7.74
CA LEU A 60 3.33 0.27 7.52
C LEU A 60 4.55 1.02 6.99
N HIS A 61 5.71 0.45 7.27
CA HIS A 61 6.97 0.81 6.66
C HIS A 61 7.47 -0.35 5.84
N CYS A 62 7.95 -0.10 4.63
CA CYS A 62 8.61 -1.14 3.86
C CYS A 62 9.70 -0.60 2.97
N VAL A 63 10.64 -1.49 2.65
CA VAL A 63 11.68 -1.27 1.65
C VAL A 63 11.42 -2.22 0.50
N TRP A 64 11.26 -1.67 -0.70
CA TRP A 64 11.19 -2.47 -1.92
C TRP A 64 12.33 -2.15 -2.86
N THR A 65 12.88 -3.18 -3.49
CA THR A 65 13.78 -3.06 -4.64
C THR A 65 13.00 -3.40 -5.91
N LEU A 66 13.02 -2.48 -6.88
CA LEU A 66 12.35 -2.69 -8.16
C LEU A 66 13.29 -3.35 -9.19
N PRO A 67 12.75 -3.99 -10.24
CA PRO A 67 13.55 -4.47 -11.37
C PRO A 67 14.37 -3.35 -12.03
N GLU A 68 15.52 -3.69 -12.61
CA GLU A 68 16.48 -2.73 -13.20
C GLU A 68 15.88 -1.81 -14.26
N SER A 69 14.81 -2.22 -14.95
CA SER A 69 14.14 -1.43 -15.99
C SER A 69 12.83 -0.78 -15.52
N ASP A 70 12.53 -0.81 -14.23
CA ASP A 70 11.23 -0.40 -13.68
C ASP A 70 11.37 0.56 -12.50
N SER A 71 10.58 1.62 -12.51
CA SER A 71 10.46 2.60 -11.42
C SER A 71 9.01 2.87 -11.02
N ASP A 72 8.05 2.08 -11.51
CA ASP A 72 6.62 2.24 -11.30
C ASP A 72 6.16 1.58 -9.99
N TYR A 73 6.77 2.00 -8.88
CA TYR A 73 6.21 1.73 -7.55
C TYR A 73 4.80 2.33 -7.37
N PRO A 74 4.40 3.46 -8.00
CA PRO A 74 3.06 4.00 -7.80
C PRO A 74 1.93 3.07 -8.23
N THR A 75 2.09 2.40 -9.39
CA THR A 75 1.08 1.45 -9.88
C THR A 75 0.96 0.23 -8.97
N ARG A 76 2.08 -0.29 -8.45
CA ARG A 76 2.09 -1.38 -7.45
C ARG A 76 1.31 -0.98 -6.20
N TRP A 77 1.60 0.19 -5.63
CA TRP A 77 0.88 0.69 -4.46
C TRP A 77 -0.61 0.92 -4.72
N LYS A 78 -0.98 1.45 -5.89
CA LYS A 78 -2.38 1.64 -6.26
C LYS A 78 -3.11 0.30 -6.29
N ALA A 79 -2.51 -0.72 -6.90
CA ALA A 79 -3.09 -2.05 -7.00
C ALA A 79 -3.20 -2.74 -5.61
N ILE A 80 -2.16 -2.67 -4.78
CA ILE A 80 -2.17 -3.25 -3.42
C ILE A 80 -3.25 -2.61 -2.57
N LYS A 81 -3.35 -1.26 -2.59
CA LYS A 81 -4.37 -0.53 -1.84
C LYS A 81 -5.78 -0.89 -2.31
N ALA A 82 -5.98 -1.03 -3.62
CA ALA A 82 -7.27 -1.43 -4.18
C ALA A 82 -7.64 -2.86 -3.79
N GLY A 83 -6.71 -3.81 -3.92
CA GLY A 83 -6.89 -5.22 -3.53
C GLY A 83 -7.25 -5.36 -2.05
N PHE A 84 -6.53 -4.68 -1.17
CA PHE A 84 -6.80 -4.70 0.27
C PHE A 84 -8.17 -4.12 0.61
N THR A 85 -8.51 -2.96 0.02
CA THR A 85 -9.81 -2.31 0.21
C THR A 85 -10.96 -3.22 -0.23
N GLN A 86 -10.80 -3.90 -1.36
CA GLN A 86 -11.80 -4.83 -1.87
C GLN A 86 -11.91 -6.09 -0.99
N GLY A 87 -10.77 -6.63 -0.52
CA GLY A 87 -10.74 -7.76 0.40
C GLY A 87 -11.49 -7.46 1.71
N LEU A 88 -11.27 -6.29 2.30
CA LEU A 88 -12.00 -5.82 3.48
C LEU A 88 -13.52 -5.76 3.22
N ARG A 89 -13.92 -5.23 2.07
CA ARG A 89 -15.34 -5.12 1.68
C ARG A 89 -16.00 -6.50 1.57
N LEU A 90 -15.30 -7.46 0.97
CA LEU A 90 -15.78 -8.84 0.85
C LEU A 90 -15.82 -9.56 2.21
N ALA A 91 -14.94 -9.19 3.13
CA ALA A 91 -14.96 -9.66 4.52
C ALA A 91 -16.02 -8.97 5.40
N GLY A 92 -16.83 -8.06 4.84
CA GLY A 92 -17.90 -7.37 5.57
C GLY A 92 -17.44 -6.25 6.50
N VAL A 93 -16.18 -5.78 6.36
CA VAL A 93 -15.67 -4.67 7.15
C VAL A 93 -16.31 -3.36 6.68
N ALA A 94 -16.90 -2.61 7.63
CA ALA A 94 -17.49 -1.31 7.34
C ALA A 94 -16.40 -0.30 6.97
N LEU A 95 -16.49 0.27 5.76
CA LEU A 95 -15.55 1.27 5.27
C LEU A 95 -16.27 2.59 4.99
N ALA A 96 -15.68 3.70 5.42
CA ALA A 96 -16.20 5.02 5.09
C ALA A 96 -16.10 5.28 3.58
N GLU A 97 -17.22 5.55 2.95
CA GLU A 97 -17.29 5.92 1.54
C GLU A 97 -16.93 7.40 1.34
N ARG A 98 -16.42 7.70 0.15
CA ARG A 98 -16.21 9.04 -0.35
C ARG A 98 -17.38 9.43 -1.25
N PRO A 99 -17.67 10.73 -1.38
CA PRO A 99 -18.69 11.21 -2.31
C PRO A 99 -18.46 10.82 -3.78
N ASP A 100 -17.22 10.45 -4.15
CA ASP A 100 -16.83 10.02 -5.50
C ASP A 100 -17.01 8.50 -5.74
N GLY A 101 -17.61 7.77 -4.78
CA GLY A 101 -17.78 6.32 -4.84
C GLY A 101 -16.53 5.50 -4.48
N GLY A 102 -15.44 6.15 -4.08
CA GLY A 102 -14.26 5.47 -3.52
C GLY A 102 -14.34 5.25 -2.01
N PHE A 103 -13.39 4.53 -1.42
CA PHE A 103 -13.30 4.39 0.04
C PHE A 103 -12.26 5.33 0.65
N LYS A 104 -12.57 5.91 1.81
CA LYS A 104 -11.67 6.77 2.60
C LYS A 104 -10.81 5.95 3.56
N LEU A 105 -10.24 4.85 3.07
CA LEU A 105 -9.40 3.96 3.88
C LEU A 105 -7.96 4.48 4.02
N TRP A 106 -7.38 4.99 2.93
CA TRP A 106 -5.96 5.36 2.87
C TRP A 106 -5.76 6.87 2.89
N GLN A 107 -4.66 7.33 3.49
CA GLN A 107 -4.17 8.69 3.26
C GLN A 107 -3.84 8.89 1.77
N ARG A 108 -4.17 10.07 1.21
CA ARG A 108 -4.03 10.35 -0.23
C ARG A 108 -2.59 10.24 -0.74
N ARG A 109 -1.61 10.41 0.15
CA ARG A 109 -0.17 10.38 -0.15
C ARG A 109 0.52 9.37 0.77
N TYR A 110 1.65 8.87 0.30
CA TYR A 110 2.60 8.01 0.96
C TYR A 110 4.00 8.43 0.51
#